data_AF-A0A7W0K867-F1
#
_entry.id   AF-A0A7W0K867-F1
#
_cell.length_a   1.000
_cell.length_b   1.000
_cell.length_c   1.000
_cell.angle_alpha   90.00
_cell.angle_beta   90.00
_cell.angle_gamma   90.00
#
_symmetry.space_group_name_H-M   'P 1'
#
loop_
_entity.id
_entity.type
_entity.pdbx_description
1 polymer ?
#
loop_
_entity_poly.entity_id
_entity_poly.type
_entity_poly.pdbx_seq_one_letter_code
_entity_poly.pdbx_strand_id
1 'polypeptide(L)'
;MRVTVRLFARLRELVGAGELSRNVAAGAVVAVVWDDLAREYPAISPYAGSMSCAVNAEYARMTTVVDEDDEVAFLPPVSGG
;
A
#
# COMPACT_ATOMS: atom_id res chain seq x y z
N MET A 1 -3.99 -15.01 3.47
CA MET A 1 -4.77 -14.10 4.32
C MET A 1 -5.23 -12.91 3.50
N ARG A 2 -6.26 -12.21 3.96
CA ARG A 2 -6.82 -11.03 3.28
C ARG A 2 -6.43 -9.77 4.04
N VAL A 3 -6.00 -8.75 3.29
CA VAL A 3 -5.72 -7.41 3.82
C VAL A 3 -6.48 -6.36 3.02
N THR A 4 -6.68 -5.19 3.62
CA THR A 4 -7.31 -4.04 2.98
C THR A 4 -6.24 -2.99 2.65
N VAL A 5 -6.08 -2.66 1.38
CA VAL A 5 -5.16 -1.62 0.92
C VAL A 5 -5.92 -0.31 0.78
N ARG A 6 -5.41 0.76 1.38
CA ARG A 6 -5.96 2.12 1.25
C ARG A 6 -5.04 3.04 0.49
N LEU A 7 -5.61 3.70 -0.51
CA LEU A 7 -4.90 4.56 -1.45
C LEU A 7 -5.42 5.99 -1.36
N PHE A 8 -4.48 6.93 -1.40
CA PHE A 8 -4.75 8.34 -1.22
C PHE A 8 -4.18 9.15 -2.36
N ALA A 9 -4.71 10.37 -2.53
CA ALA A 9 -4.23 11.37 -3.49
C ALA A 9 -3.94 10.74 -4.87
N ARG A 10 -2.74 10.94 -5.38
CA ARG A 10 -2.36 10.49 -6.72
C ARG A 10 -2.41 8.97 -6.90
N LEU A 11 -2.17 8.17 -5.87
CA LEU A 11 -2.33 6.71 -5.98
C LEU A 11 -3.78 6.32 -6.25
N ARG A 12 -4.73 6.94 -5.56
CA ARG A 12 -6.17 6.70 -5.77
C ARG A 12 -6.59 7.05 -7.19
N GLU A 13 -6.07 8.13 -7.75
CA GLU A 13 -6.35 8.54 -9.14
C GLU A 13 -5.78 7.55 -10.15
N LEU A 14 -4.53 7.11 -9.95
CA LEU A 14 -3.84 6.19 -10.86
C LEU A 14 -4.45 4.78 -10.85
N VAL A 15 -4.92 4.34 -9.68
CA VAL A 15 -5.54 3.02 -9.49
C VAL A 15 -7.04 3.04 -9.75
N GLY A 16 -7.69 4.21 -9.67
CA GLY A 16 -9.14 4.37 -9.83
C GLY A 16 -9.97 3.90 -8.63
N ALA A 17 -9.32 3.48 -7.53
CA ALA A 17 -9.96 3.00 -6.31
C ALA A 17 -9.24 3.56 -5.08
N GLY A 18 -10.00 3.89 -4.04
CA GLY A 18 -9.45 4.32 -2.73
C GLY A 18 -9.21 3.18 -1.76
N GLU A 19 -9.81 2.02 -2.02
CA GLU A 19 -9.72 0.83 -1.20
C GLU A 19 -9.71 -0.42 -2.09
N LEU A 20 -8.87 -1.39 -1.74
CA LEU A 20 -8.73 -2.65 -2.47
C LEU A 20 -8.53 -3.80 -1.48
N SER A 21 -9.27 -4.90 -1.65
CA SER A 21 -8.97 -6.12 -0.91
C SER A 21 -7.92 -6.95 -1.64
N ARG A 22 -6.88 -7.41 -0.94
CA ARG A 22 -5.78 -8.18 -1.51
C ARG A 22 -5.52 -9.45 -0.72
N ASN A 23 -5.28 -10.54 -1.44
CA ASN A 23 -4.86 -11.80 -0.84
C ASN A 23 -3.34 -11.88 -0.88
N VAL A 24 -2.72 -12.09 0.28
CA VAL A 24 -1.27 -12.25 0.42
C VAL A 24 -0.94 -13.53 1.20
N ALA A 25 0.28 -14.03 1.02
CA ALA A 25 0.77 -15.17 1.77
C ALA A 25 0.89 -14.84 3.27
N ALA A 26 0.70 -15.83 4.14
CA ALA A 26 0.93 -15.65 5.57
C ALA A 26 2.37 -15.22 5.86
N GLY A 27 2.57 -14.25 6.75
CA GLY A 27 3.88 -13.67 7.03
C GLY A 27 4.42 -12.74 5.94
N ALA A 28 3.59 -12.34 4.97
CA ALA A 28 3.96 -11.29 4.02
C ALA A 28 4.25 -9.97 4.75
N VAL A 29 5.09 -9.14 4.14
CA VAL A 29 5.39 -7.79 4.62
C VAL A 29 4.74 -6.75 3.72
N VAL A 30 4.61 -5.51 4.20
CA VAL A 30 4.04 -4.38 3.45
C VAL A 30 4.66 -4.23 2.05
N ALA A 31 5.96 -4.47 1.88
CA ALA A 31 6.64 -4.42 0.57
C ALA A 31 6.02 -5.38 -0.45
N VAL A 32 5.62 -6.59 -0.03
CA VAL A 32 4.97 -7.57 -0.91
C VAL A 32 3.61 -7.05 -1.39
N VAL A 33 2.84 -6.44 -0.49
CA VAL A 33 1.55 -5.81 -0.82
C VAL A 33 1.76 -4.70 -1.85
N TRP A 34 2.80 -3.87 -1.68
CA TRP A 34 3.15 -2.81 -2.63
C TRP A 34 3.57 -3.37 -3.99
N ASP A 35 4.45 -4.37 -4.01
CA ASP A 35 4.98 -4.96 -5.25
C ASP A 35 3.87 -5.66 -6.05
N ASP A 36 2.94 -6.33 -5.37
CA ASP A 36 1.74 -6.91 -6.00
C ASP A 36 0.88 -5.81 -6.65
N LEU A 37 0.66 -4.72 -5.93
CA LEU A 37 -0.12 -3.59 -6.43
C LEU A 37 0.58 -2.90 -7.60
N ALA A 38 1.91 -2.72 -7.55
CA ALA A 38 2.68 -2.08 -8.60
C ALA A 38 2.76 -2.95 -9.88
N ARG A 39 2.72 -4.28 -9.75
CA ARG A 39 2.59 -5.19 -10.89
C ARG A 39 1.23 -5.08 -11.58
N GLU A 40 0.15 -4.92 -10.80
CA GLU A 40 -1.20 -4.76 -11.33
C GLU A 40 -1.44 -3.35 -11.91
N TYR A 41 -0.86 -2.32 -11.27
CA TYR A 41 -0.98 -0.91 -11.66
C TYR A 41 0.40 -0.28 -11.90
N PRO A 42 1.06 -0.55 -13.05
CA PRO A 42 2.44 -0.10 -13.30
C PRO A 42 2.68 1.40 -13.11
N ALA A 43 1.64 2.23 -13.27
CA ALA A 43 1.70 3.67 -13.08
C ALA A 43 2.07 4.12 -11.66
N ILE A 44 1.92 3.28 -10.63
CA ILE A 44 2.32 3.61 -9.26
C ILE A 44 3.78 3.29 -8.94
N SER A 45 4.45 2.48 -9.77
CA SER A 45 5.84 2.05 -9.55
C SER A 45 6.83 3.20 -9.28
N PRO A 46 6.75 4.38 -9.94
CA PRO A 46 7.65 5.50 -9.68
C PRO A 46 7.63 6.01 -8.24
N TYR A 47 6.58 5.73 -7.48
CA TYR A 47 6.44 6.18 -6.10
C TYR A 47 7.15 5.28 -5.08
N ALA A 48 7.61 4.09 -5.46
CA ALA A 48 8.17 3.09 -4.55
C ALA A 48 9.29 3.64 -3.64
N GLY A 49 10.14 4.52 -4.18
CA GLY A 49 11.29 5.10 -3.46
C GLY A 49 10.94 6.21 -2.46
N SER A 50 9.71 6.74 -2.50
CA SER A 50 9.28 7.86 -1.64
C SER A 50 7.99 7.57 -0.89
N MET A 51 7.53 6.31 -0.89
CA MET A 51 6.25 5.92 -0.32
C MET A 51 6.36 5.73 1.19
N SER A 52 5.56 6.49 1.94
CA SER A 52 5.29 6.17 3.35
C SER A 52 4.16 5.14 3.44
N CYS A 53 4.15 4.35 4.51
CA CYS A 53 3.09 3.37 4.75
C CYS A 53 2.64 3.37 6.20
N ALA A 54 1.43 2.90 6.42
CA ALA A 54 0.88 2.64 7.75
C ALA A 54 0.14 1.29 7.76
N VAL A 55 0.22 0.58 8.88
CA VAL A 55 -0.58 -0.61 9.17
C VAL A 55 -1.51 -0.26 10.33
N ASN A 56 -2.82 -0.43 10.16
CA ASN A 56 -3.84 -0.10 11.16
C ASN A 56 -3.71 1.34 11.71
N ALA A 57 -3.56 2.30 10.79
CA ALA A 57 -3.36 3.73 11.08
C ALA A 57 -2.08 4.09 11.85
N GLU A 58 -1.16 3.15 12.04
CA GLU A 58 0.16 3.39 12.63
C GLU A 58 1.26 3.36 11.57
N TYR A 59 2.15 4.36 11.57
CA TYR A 59 3.27 4.40 10.62
C TYR A 59 4.12 3.13 10.73
N ALA A 60 4.36 2.51 9.58
CA ALA A 60 5.03 1.23 9.47
C ALA A 60 6.24 1.31 8.54
N ARG A 61 7.06 0.25 8.53
CA ARG A 61 8.12 0.07 7.55
C ARG A 61 7.64 -0.87 6.46
N MET A 62 8.24 -0.79 5.29
CA MET A 62 8.00 -1.76 4.20
C MET A 62 8.31 -3.21 4.62
N THR A 63 9.14 -3.41 5.65
CA THR A 63 9.48 -4.71 6.24
C THR A 63 8.53 -5.15 7.36
N THR A 64 7.53 -4.36 7.72
CA THR A 64 6.53 -4.74 8.73
C THR A 64 5.69 -5.89 8.19
N VAL A 65 5.54 -6.95 8.99
CA VAL A 65 4.65 -8.08 8.68
C VAL A 65 3.20 -7.60 8.76
N VAL A 66 2.38 -8.03 7.81
CA VAL A 66 0.93 -7.81 7.83
C VAL A 66 0.24 -9.10 8.24
N ASP A 67 -0.83 -8.98 9.02
CA ASP A 67 -1.66 -10.09 9.48
C ASP A 67 -3.01 -10.12 8.74
N GLU A 68 -3.84 -11.10 9.06
CA GLU A 68 -5.20 -11.18 8.51
C GLU A 68 -6.06 -10.00 8.98
N ASP A 69 -6.86 -9.46 8.06
CA ASP A 69 -7.75 -8.32 8.23
C ASP A 69 -7.06 -6.96 8.48
N ASP A 70 -5.74 -6.90 8.39
CA ASP A 70 -4.98 -5.64 8.51
C ASP A 70 -5.34 -4.63 7.41
N GLU A 71 -5.33 -3.37 7.79
CA GLU A 71 -5.41 -2.23 6.87
C GLU A 71 -4.01 -1.69 6.57
N VAL A 72 -3.61 -1.71 5.30
CA VAL A 72 -2.34 -1.16 4.81
C VAL A 72 -2.60 0.10 4.00
N ALA A 73 -2.18 1.25 4.52
CA ALA A 73 -2.29 2.53 3.83
C ALA A 73 -0.98 2.91 3.12
N PHE A 74 -1.07 3.32 1.86
CA PHE A 74 0.06 3.90 1.11
C PHE A 74 -0.12 5.41 0.96
N LEU A 75 0.86 6.14 1.50
CA LEU A 75 0.83 7.58 1.67
C LEU A 75 1.89 8.21 0.76
N PRO A 76 1.53 8.63 -0.46
CA PRO A 76 2.47 9.34 -1.33
C PRO A 76 2.93 10.63 -0.65
N PRO A 77 4.15 11.13 -0.96
CA PRO A 77 4.64 12.36 -0.37
C PRO A 77 3.66 13.49 -0.66
N VAL A 78 3.30 14.23 0.39
CA VAL A 78 2.46 15.42 0.23
C VAL A 78 3.25 16.43 -0.59
N SER A 79 2.70 16.86 -1.72
CA SER A 79 3.17 18.04 -2.42
C SER A 79 2.76 19.26 -1.59
N GLY A 80 3.54 19.55 -0.55
CA GLY A 80 3.40 20.77 0.22
C GLY A 80 3.57 21.97 -0.72
N GLY A 81 2.57 22.85 -0.72
CA GLY A 81 2.71 24.22 -1.22
C GLY A 81 3.42 25.09 -0.20
#